data_AF-A0A968FZ48-F1
#
_entry.id   AF-A0A968FZ48-F1
#
_cell.length_a   1.000
_cell.length_b   1.000
_cell.length_c   1.000
_cell.angle_alpha   90.00
_cell.angle_beta   90.00
_cell.angle_gamma   90.00
#
_symmetry.space_group_name_H-M   'P 1'
#
loop_
_entity.id
_entity.type
_entity.pdbx_description
1 polymer ?
#
loop_
_entity_poly.entity_id
_entity_poly.type
_entity_poly.pdbx_seq_one_letter_code
_entity_poly.pdbx_strand_id
1 'polypeptide(L)'
;TLEIRSLDFDGKWSQIQDLPSKENWKRLSGEIHMKNMDWQEPLPGLRDVSGSLKIRNGPTELHLTRLHFAGHTIKDVRGTVQHLFQDPVADITVENRVDMGLFHQSLLDVVEDGSIRRELKEYRDLKGHALVRIDLKGPLKDPEQLDLRSTIRLEEVSLYEKGFKPRLQNLNGIIHYHKRSKTEQEKAEGPFTLLTYKMASARFGKSSLQDLTGAVTLVQG
;
A
#
# COMPACT_ATOMS: atom_id res chain seq x y z
N THR A 1 5.11 -6.52 -22.78
CA THR A 1 4.08 -6.88 -23.79
C THR A 1 2.72 -6.54 -23.25
N LEU A 2 1.85 -6.02 -24.11
CA LEU A 2 0.43 -5.79 -23.84
C LEU A 2 -0.38 -6.64 -24.82
N GLU A 3 -1.36 -7.37 -24.32
CA GLU A 3 -2.29 -8.18 -25.11
C GLU A 3 -3.73 -7.73 -24.78
N ILE A 4 -4.50 -7.35 -25.79
CA ILE A 4 -5.92 -7.04 -25.64
C ILE A 4 -6.69 -8.31 -25.97
N ARG A 5 -7.30 -8.94 -24.97
CA ARG A 5 -8.09 -10.17 -25.13
C ARG A 5 -9.47 -9.88 -25.69
N SER A 6 -10.08 -8.79 -25.24
CA SER A 6 -11.37 -8.32 -25.70
C SER A 6 -11.47 -6.81 -25.53
N LEU A 7 -12.22 -6.18 -26.42
CA LEU A 7 -12.59 -4.77 -26.36
C LEU A 7 -13.95 -4.62 -27.00
N ASP A 8 -14.89 -4.06 -26.25
CA ASP A 8 -16.25 -3.79 -26.69
C ASP A 8 -16.64 -2.36 -26.29
N PHE A 9 -17.41 -1.72 -27.16
CA PHE A 9 -17.88 -0.36 -26.94
C PHE A 9 -19.37 -0.24 -27.28
N ASP A 10 -20.18 0.05 -26.26
CA ASP A 10 -21.62 0.23 -26.40
C ASP A 10 -21.98 1.69 -26.69
N GLY A 11 -21.80 2.09 -27.95
CA GLY A 11 -22.14 3.44 -28.41
C GLY A 11 -21.91 3.69 -29.89
N LYS A 12 -22.09 4.95 -30.29
CA LYS A 12 -21.89 5.39 -31.68
C LYS A 12 -20.40 5.53 -31.99
N TRP A 13 -20.03 5.33 -33.24
CA TRP A 13 -18.65 5.56 -33.73
C TRP A 13 -18.13 6.97 -33.40
N SER A 14 -18.99 7.99 -33.48
CA SER A 14 -18.63 9.37 -33.13
C SER A 14 -18.26 9.53 -31.64
N GLN A 15 -18.76 8.65 -30.77
CA GLN A 15 -18.45 8.65 -29.33
C GLN A 15 -17.13 7.94 -29.03
N ILE A 16 -16.71 6.98 -29.86
CA ILE A 16 -15.38 6.35 -29.75
C ILE A 16 -14.26 7.38 -29.93
N GLN A 17 -14.48 8.39 -30.79
CA GLN A 17 -13.48 9.44 -31.04
C GLN A 17 -13.21 10.31 -29.80
N ASP A 18 -14.13 10.31 -28.83
CA ASP A 18 -14.03 11.01 -27.56
C ASP A 18 -14.03 10.00 -26.38
N LEU A 19 -13.38 8.84 -26.56
CA LEU A 19 -13.20 7.82 -25.51
C LEU A 19 -12.65 8.38 -24.17
N PRO A 20 -11.73 9.37 -24.16
CA PRO A 20 -11.23 9.94 -22.92
C PRO A 20 -12.29 10.67 -22.09
N SER A 21 -13.53 10.88 -22.55
CA SER A 21 -14.56 11.48 -21.70
C SER A 21 -15.12 10.49 -20.68
N LYS A 22 -15.50 10.98 -19.48
CA LYS A 22 -16.05 10.14 -18.40
C LYS A 22 -17.31 9.37 -18.82
N GLU A 23 -18.09 9.93 -19.74
CA GLU A 23 -19.33 9.32 -20.24
C GLU A 23 -19.04 8.17 -21.22
N ASN A 24 -18.11 8.37 -22.15
CA ASN A 24 -17.76 7.34 -23.14
C ASN A 24 -16.96 6.21 -22.51
N TRP A 25 -16.15 6.48 -21.48
CA TRP A 25 -15.44 5.44 -20.73
C TRP A 25 -16.38 4.40 -20.10
N LYS A 26 -17.56 4.81 -19.65
CA LYS A 26 -18.57 3.88 -19.09
C LYS A 26 -19.18 2.94 -20.12
N ARG A 27 -18.91 3.15 -21.40
CA ARG A 27 -19.38 2.30 -22.50
C ARG A 27 -18.33 1.29 -22.94
N LEU A 28 -17.11 1.40 -22.40
CA LEU A 28 -16.03 0.47 -22.70
C LEU A 28 -16.08 -0.73 -21.76
N SER A 29 -15.93 -1.91 -22.34
CA SER A 29 -15.63 -3.13 -21.61
C SER A 29 -14.52 -3.90 -22.32
N GLY A 30 -13.77 -4.71 -21.58
CA GLY A 30 -12.67 -5.43 -22.17
C GLY A 30 -11.72 -6.05 -21.16
N GLU A 31 -10.76 -6.79 -21.67
CA GLU A 31 -9.74 -7.46 -20.88
C GLU A 31 -8.36 -7.26 -21.50
N ILE A 32 -7.44 -6.75 -20.70
CA ILE A 32 -6.06 -6.45 -21.10
C ILE A 32 -5.12 -7.27 -20.23
N HIS A 33 -4.18 -7.97 -20.84
CA HIS A 33 -3.11 -8.70 -20.18
C HIS A 33 -1.80 -7.96 -20.40
N MET A 34 -1.03 -7.80 -19.33
CA MET A 34 0.25 -7.10 -19.33
C MET A 34 1.33 -8.03 -18.82
N LYS A 35 2.50 -7.95 -19.45
CA LYS A 35 3.70 -8.67 -19.03
C LYS A 35 4.90 -7.74 -19.06
N ASN A 36 5.53 -7.55 -17.90
CA ASN A 36 6.69 -6.70 -17.69
C ASN A 36 6.51 -5.30 -18.30
N MET A 37 5.43 -4.63 -17.91
CA MET A 37 5.17 -3.26 -18.33
C MET A 37 5.52 -2.28 -17.23
N ASP A 38 6.18 -1.19 -17.60
CA ASP A 38 6.34 -0.07 -16.69
C ASP A 38 5.09 0.81 -16.75
N TRP A 39 4.56 1.16 -15.59
CA TRP A 39 3.48 2.12 -15.44
C TRP A 39 4.05 3.51 -15.18
N GLN A 40 3.35 4.50 -15.71
CA GLN A 40 3.61 5.93 -15.51
C GLN A 40 2.27 6.65 -15.38
N GLU A 41 2.31 7.97 -15.24
CA GLU A 41 1.13 8.80 -15.17
C GLU A 41 0.14 8.45 -16.30
N PRO A 42 -1.17 8.37 -15.98
CA PRO A 42 -1.82 8.83 -14.75
C PRO A 42 -1.80 7.83 -13.57
N LEU A 43 -1.18 6.65 -13.74
CA LEU A 43 -1.01 5.67 -12.67
C LEU A 43 0.29 5.90 -11.90
N PRO A 44 0.43 5.36 -10.67
CA PRO A 44 1.69 5.39 -9.95
C PRO A 44 2.82 4.76 -10.77
N GLY A 45 4.02 5.33 -10.65
CA GLY A 45 5.22 4.80 -11.29
C GLY A 45 5.60 3.43 -10.72
N LEU A 46 5.27 2.36 -11.43
CA LEU A 46 5.56 0.98 -11.07
C LEU A 46 6.36 0.31 -12.17
N ARG A 47 7.28 -0.59 -11.82
CA ARG A 47 8.10 -1.29 -12.81
C ARG A 47 7.71 -2.76 -12.96
N ASP A 48 7.97 -3.34 -14.12
CA ASP A 48 7.77 -4.77 -14.42
C ASP A 48 6.37 -5.32 -14.08
N VAL A 49 5.34 -4.48 -14.22
CA VAL A 49 3.97 -4.83 -13.92
C VAL A 49 3.49 -5.94 -14.84
N SER A 50 2.98 -7.00 -14.24
CA SER A 50 2.43 -8.17 -14.93
C SER A 50 1.10 -8.57 -14.32
N GLY A 51 0.09 -8.83 -15.13
CA GLY A 51 -1.25 -9.15 -14.66
C GLY A 51 -2.33 -8.81 -15.67
N SER A 52 -3.55 -8.64 -15.20
CA SER A 52 -4.71 -8.34 -16.04
C SER A 52 -5.52 -7.15 -15.51
N LEU A 53 -6.13 -6.44 -16.45
CA LEU A 53 -7.13 -5.41 -16.21
C LEU A 53 -8.43 -5.85 -16.87
N LYS A 54 -9.53 -5.84 -16.11
CA LYS A 54 -10.86 -6.13 -16.65
C LYS A 54 -11.75 -4.90 -16.48
N ILE A 55 -12.10 -4.30 -17.61
CA ILE A 55 -12.88 -3.07 -17.67
C ILE A 55 -14.36 -3.49 -17.78
N ARG A 56 -15.20 -2.95 -16.88
CA ARG A 56 -16.63 -3.24 -16.84
C ARG A 56 -17.44 -1.95 -16.74
N ASN A 57 -17.66 -1.27 -17.87
CA ASN A 57 -18.53 -0.09 -17.95
C ASN A 57 -18.15 1.01 -16.94
N GLY A 58 -16.86 1.34 -16.88
CA GLY A 58 -16.31 2.36 -15.98
C GLY A 58 -15.24 1.83 -15.05
N PRO A 59 -15.59 1.09 -13.97
CA PRO A 59 -14.60 0.48 -13.09
C PRO A 59 -13.70 -0.52 -13.80
N THR A 60 -12.42 -0.53 -13.43
CA THR A 60 -11.44 -1.52 -13.87
C THR A 60 -11.07 -2.41 -12.69
N GLU A 61 -11.39 -3.69 -12.77
CA GLU A 61 -10.85 -4.70 -11.85
C GLU A 61 -9.38 -4.93 -12.22
N LEU A 62 -8.48 -4.82 -11.23
CA LEU A 62 -7.07 -5.16 -11.41
C LEU A 62 -6.74 -6.50 -10.74
N HIS A 63 -5.89 -7.27 -11.40
CA HIS A 63 -5.18 -8.39 -10.80
C HIS A 63 -3.74 -8.37 -11.27
N LEU A 64 -2.84 -7.80 -10.47
CA LEU A 64 -1.41 -7.76 -10.77
C LEU A 64 -0.72 -8.94 -10.09
N THR A 65 -0.31 -9.89 -10.90
CA THR A 65 0.44 -11.07 -10.46
C THR A 65 1.83 -10.71 -9.92
N ARG A 66 2.44 -9.64 -10.45
CA ARG A 66 3.77 -9.18 -10.05
C ARG A 66 3.98 -7.72 -10.44
N LEU A 67 4.69 -6.97 -9.60
CA LEU A 67 5.29 -5.68 -9.92
C LEU A 67 6.53 -5.43 -9.05
N HIS A 68 7.33 -4.44 -9.42
CA HIS A 68 8.46 -3.96 -8.63
C HIS A 68 8.22 -2.53 -8.12
N PHE A 69 8.40 -2.34 -6.81
CA PHE A 69 8.28 -1.04 -6.14
C PHE A 69 9.30 -0.92 -5.00
N ALA A 70 10.06 0.18 -4.97
CA ALA A 70 11.03 0.48 -3.91
C ALA A 70 11.98 -0.68 -3.55
N GLY A 71 12.41 -1.48 -4.54
CA GLY A 71 13.28 -2.64 -4.35
C GLY A 71 12.57 -3.96 -3.96
N HIS A 72 11.25 -3.94 -3.83
CA HIS A 72 10.43 -5.12 -3.51
C HIS A 72 9.75 -5.68 -4.75
N THR A 73 9.74 -7.01 -4.87
CA THR A 73 8.77 -7.69 -5.74
C THR A 73 7.46 -7.85 -4.98
N ILE A 74 6.45 -7.10 -5.40
CA ILE A 74 5.10 -7.18 -4.87
C ILE A 74 4.30 -8.13 -5.77
N LYS A 75 3.58 -9.07 -5.15
CA LYS A 75 2.74 -10.07 -5.82
C LYS A 75 1.29 -9.90 -5.41
N ASP A 76 0.43 -10.43 -6.27
CA ASP A 76 -1.01 -10.60 -6.03
C ASP A 76 -1.73 -9.33 -5.55
N VAL A 77 -1.48 -8.22 -6.22
CA VAL A 77 -2.23 -6.98 -5.98
C VAL A 77 -3.59 -7.11 -6.64
N ARG A 78 -4.66 -6.85 -5.88
CA ARG A 78 -6.04 -6.96 -6.37
C ARG A 78 -6.84 -5.75 -5.95
N GLY A 79 -7.89 -5.46 -6.72
CA GLY A 79 -8.80 -4.38 -6.37
C GLY A 79 -9.51 -3.80 -7.57
N THR A 80 -9.97 -2.57 -7.42
CA THR A 80 -10.60 -1.81 -8.49
C THR A 80 -9.99 -0.42 -8.60
N VAL A 81 -9.97 0.11 -9.82
CA VAL A 81 -9.64 1.51 -10.09
C VAL A 81 -10.76 2.11 -10.93
N GLN A 82 -11.34 3.18 -10.45
CA GLN A 82 -12.26 4.01 -11.21
C GLN A 82 -11.46 5.07 -11.98
N HIS A 83 -11.95 5.47 -13.15
CA HIS A 83 -11.34 6.56 -13.95
C HIS A 83 -9.85 6.35 -14.26
N LEU A 84 -9.46 5.11 -14.60
CA LEU A 84 -8.07 4.65 -14.75
C LEU A 84 -7.14 5.61 -15.50
N PHE A 85 -7.63 6.29 -16.53
CA PHE A 85 -6.83 7.15 -17.43
C PHE A 85 -6.99 8.66 -17.18
N GLN A 86 -7.76 9.10 -16.18
CA GLN A 86 -7.96 10.52 -15.88
C GLN A 86 -7.54 10.83 -14.45
N ASP A 87 -8.45 10.60 -13.49
CA ASP A 87 -8.29 10.85 -12.06
C ASP A 87 -8.50 9.53 -11.32
N PRO A 88 -7.52 8.61 -11.37
CA PRO A 88 -7.72 7.26 -10.90
C PRO A 88 -8.02 7.22 -9.40
N VAL A 89 -9.14 6.60 -9.05
CA VAL A 89 -9.55 6.36 -7.66
C VAL A 89 -9.47 4.87 -7.38
N ALA A 90 -8.57 4.48 -6.49
CA ALA A 90 -8.28 3.10 -6.15
C ALA A 90 -9.10 2.60 -4.96
N ASP A 91 -9.39 1.31 -4.97
CA ASP A 91 -9.74 0.49 -3.82
C ASP A 91 -8.96 -0.83 -4.00
N ILE A 92 -7.78 -0.91 -3.37
CA ILE A 92 -6.74 -1.91 -3.64
C ILE A 92 -6.33 -2.60 -2.34
N THR A 93 -6.19 -3.92 -2.40
CA THR A 93 -5.58 -4.73 -1.34
C THR A 93 -4.32 -5.40 -1.88
N VAL A 94 -3.28 -5.42 -1.05
CA VAL A 94 -2.04 -6.14 -1.32
C VAL A 94 -1.57 -6.84 -0.05
N GLU A 95 -1.12 -8.09 -0.19
CA GLU A 95 -0.58 -8.87 0.92
C GLU A 95 0.72 -9.56 0.49
N ASN A 96 1.84 -9.21 1.12
CA ASN A 96 3.16 -9.71 0.74
C ASN A 96 4.02 -10.01 1.96
N ARG A 97 4.84 -11.07 1.84
CA ARG A 97 5.95 -11.32 2.77
C ARG A 97 7.13 -10.47 2.32
N VAL A 98 7.63 -9.61 3.20
CA VAL A 98 8.74 -8.69 2.91
C VAL A 98 9.94 -8.97 3.80
N ASP A 99 11.14 -8.73 3.26
CA ASP A 99 12.37 -8.65 4.06
C ASP A 99 12.36 -7.35 4.86
N MET A 100 12.59 -7.43 6.18
CA MET A 100 12.48 -6.26 7.06
C MET A 100 13.60 -5.24 6.88
N GLY A 101 14.77 -5.66 6.40
CA GLY A 101 15.87 -4.75 6.09
C GLY A 101 15.51 -3.87 4.88
N LEU A 102 15.09 -4.50 3.79
CA LEU A 102 14.64 -3.80 2.59
C LEU A 102 13.37 -2.98 2.86
N PHE A 103 12.41 -3.52 3.61
CA PHE A 103 11.16 -2.83 3.91
C PHE A 103 11.40 -1.56 4.74
N HIS A 104 12.29 -1.62 5.73
CA HIS A 104 12.70 -0.46 6.52
C HIS A 104 13.33 0.64 5.65
N GLN A 105 14.21 0.28 4.73
CA GLN A 105 14.79 1.25 3.79
C GLN A 105 13.71 1.88 2.90
N SER A 106 12.82 1.09 2.32
CA SER A 106 11.72 1.61 1.50
C SER A 106 10.83 2.56 2.28
N LEU A 107 10.52 2.27 3.55
CA LEU A 107 9.76 3.18 4.42
C LEU A 107 10.49 4.52 4.62
N LEU A 108 11.81 4.51 4.81
CA LEU A 108 12.60 5.73 4.98
C LEU A 108 12.64 6.61 3.72
N ASP A 109 12.44 6.02 2.55
CA ASP A 109 12.41 6.70 1.25
C ASP A 109 11.03 7.29 0.93
N VAL A 110 9.94 6.59 1.31
CA VAL A 110 8.56 7.00 0.96
C VAL A 110 7.85 7.83 2.03
N VAL A 111 8.29 7.77 3.30
CA VAL A 111 7.66 8.55 4.38
C VAL A 111 8.18 9.98 4.36
N GLU A 112 7.30 10.91 3.96
CA GLU A 112 7.60 12.34 3.90
C GLU A 112 7.54 13.04 5.27
N ASP A 113 6.71 12.54 6.21
CA ASP A 113 6.58 13.11 7.55
C ASP A 113 7.91 13.04 8.30
N GLY A 114 8.50 14.20 8.57
CA GLY A 114 9.82 14.31 9.18
C GLY A 114 9.90 13.76 10.61
N SER A 115 8.79 13.73 11.35
CA SER A 115 8.73 13.18 12.70
C SER A 115 8.69 11.66 12.64
N ILE A 116 7.80 11.07 11.85
CA ILE A 116 7.73 9.61 11.66
C ILE A 116 9.06 9.09 11.08
N ARG A 117 9.62 9.79 10.09
CA ARG A 117 10.90 9.43 9.49
C ARG A 117 12.05 9.50 10.49
N ARG A 118 12.01 10.41 11.48
CA ARG A 118 13.01 10.48 12.55
C ARG A 118 12.94 9.25 13.44
N GLU A 119 11.73 8.86 13.88
CA GLU A 119 11.53 7.66 14.69
C GLU A 119 11.97 6.39 13.97
N LEU A 120 11.64 6.24 12.68
CA LEU A 120 12.07 5.10 11.89
C LEU A 120 13.60 4.95 11.82
N LYS A 121 14.36 6.06 11.82
CA LYS A 121 15.83 6.05 11.78
C LYS A 121 16.49 5.59 13.08
N GLU A 122 15.74 5.55 14.19
CA GLU A 122 16.25 5.05 15.45
C GLU A 122 16.43 3.51 15.41
N TYR A 123 15.73 2.82 14.52
CA TYR A 123 15.88 1.38 14.30
C TYR A 123 16.92 1.07 13.21
N ARG A 124 17.75 0.05 13.43
CA ARG A 124 18.84 -0.35 12.53
C ARG A 124 19.06 -1.85 12.48
N ASP A 125 19.69 -2.30 11.40
CA ASP A 125 20.05 -3.71 11.14
C ASP A 125 18.87 -4.66 11.34
N LEU A 126 17.71 -4.26 10.80
CA LEU A 126 16.50 -5.08 10.82
C LEU A 126 16.74 -6.34 9.98
N LYS A 127 16.45 -7.50 10.58
CA LYS A 127 16.55 -8.82 9.95
C LYS A 127 15.27 -9.60 10.21
N GLY A 128 15.00 -10.57 9.34
CA GLY A 128 13.79 -11.38 9.38
C GLY A 128 12.75 -10.84 8.42
N HIS A 129 11.51 -11.31 8.58
CA HIS A 129 10.45 -11.04 7.62
C HIS A 129 9.20 -10.53 8.33
N ALA A 130 8.36 -9.85 7.56
CA ALA A 130 7.00 -9.56 7.98
C ALA A 130 6.00 -9.95 6.90
N LEU A 131 4.81 -10.38 7.30
CA LEU A 131 3.67 -10.37 6.41
C LEU A 131 3.00 -9.00 6.51
N VAL A 132 3.00 -8.27 5.39
CA VAL A 132 2.42 -6.94 5.28
C VAL A 132 1.18 -7.01 4.41
N ARG A 133 0.04 -6.68 5.01
CA ARG A 133 -1.21 -6.41 4.29
C ARG A 133 -1.43 -4.91 4.26
N ILE A 134 -1.73 -4.37 3.09
CA ILE A 134 -2.09 -2.97 2.87
C ILE A 134 -3.43 -2.94 2.15
N ASP A 135 -4.36 -2.15 2.68
CA ASP A 135 -5.61 -1.78 2.04
C ASP A 135 -5.53 -0.26 1.76
N LEU A 136 -5.60 0.13 0.48
CA LEU A 136 -5.46 1.50 0.01
C LEU A 136 -6.74 1.94 -0.70
N LYS A 137 -7.29 3.09 -0.30
CA LYS A 137 -8.50 3.64 -0.89
C LYS A 137 -8.40 5.14 -1.13
N GLY A 138 -8.85 5.59 -2.30
CA GLY A 138 -8.93 7.01 -2.64
C GLY A 138 -8.20 7.39 -3.93
N PRO A 139 -8.10 8.70 -4.23
CA PRO A 139 -7.47 9.20 -5.45
C PRO A 139 -5.95 8.98 -5.45
N LEU A 140 -5.43 8.27 -6.45
CA LEU A 140 -3.99 7.93 -6.53
C LEU A 140 -3.09 9.15 -6.80
N LYS A 141 -3.67 10.27 -7.27
CA LYS A 141 -2.96 11.53 -7.54
C LYS A 141 -2.94 12.49 -6.34
N ASP A 142 -3.71 12.21 -5.29
CA ASP A 142 -3.81 13.08 -4.11
C ASP A 142 -3.52 12.29 -2.83
N PRO A 143 -2.23 12.25 -2.41
CA PRO A 143 -1.81 11.49 -1.23
C PRO A 143 -2.44 11.92 0.09
N GLU A 144 -2.97 13.15 0.21
CA GLU A 144 -3.67 13.61 1.42
C GLU A 144 -5.06 12.98 1.53
N GLN A 145 -5.65 12.60 0.40
CA GLN A 145 -6.99 12.01 0.33
C GLN A 145 -6.99 10.48 0.29
N LEU A 146 -5.82 9.85 0.34
CA LEU A 146 -5.70 8.39 0.45
C LEU A 146 -5.94 7.93 1.89
N ASP A 147 -6.91 7.03 2.07
CA ASP A 147 -7.03 6.16 3.24
C ASP A 147 -6.11 4.96 3.07
N LEU A 148 -5.26 4.71 4.05
CA LEU A 148 -4.31 3.61 4.06
C LEU A 148 -4.42 2.87 5.38
N ARG A 149 -4.80 1.59 5.30
CA ARG A 149 -4.76 0.66 6.43
C ARG A 149 -3.68 -0.37 6.18
N SER A 150 -2.92 -0.67 7.21
CA SER A 150 -1.87 -1.67 7.11
C SER A 150 -1.87 -2.58 8.32
N THR A 151 -1.66 -3.86 8.09
CA THR A 151 -1.38 -4.85 9.13
C THR A 151 -0.03 -5.48 8.84
N ILE A 152 0.92 -5.28 9.75
CA ILE A 152 2.28 -5.78 9.65
C ILE A 152 2.44 -6.84 10.74
N ARG A 153 2.54 -8.11 10.34
CA ARG A 153 2.84 -9.22 11.25
C ARG A 153 4.32 -9.48 11.22
N LEU A 154 5.00 -9.18 12.32
CA LEU A 154 6.42 -9.46 12.50
C LEU A 154 6.62 -10.94 12.79
N GLU A 155 7.55 -11.57 12.08
CA GLU A 155 7.88 -12.98 12.24
C GLU A 155 9.38 -13.13 12.52
N GLU A 156 9.70 -13.34 13.80
CA GLU A 156 11.06 -13.52 14.31
C GLU A 156 12.03 -12.39 13.91
N VAL A 157 11.53 -11.15 13.91
CA VAL A 157 12.32 -9.99 13.50
C VAL A 157 13.40 -9.70 14.54
N SER A 158 14.55 -9.20 14.10
CA SER A 158 15.58 -8.72 15.03
C SER A 158 16.13 -7.37 14.59
N LEU A 159 16.40 -6.49 15.54
CA LEU A 159 16.81 -5.12 15.26
C LEU A 159 17.60 -4.52 16.43
N TYR A 160 18.30 -3.42 16.16
CA TYR A 160 18.80 -2.51 17.18
C TYR A 160 17.94 -1.25 17.22
N GLU A 161 17.69 -0.75 18.43
CA GLU A 161 17.09 0.56 18.67
C GLU A 161 18.16 1.48 19.24
N LYS A 162 18.25 2.70 18.70
CA LYS A 162 19.20 3.70 19.19
C LYS A 162 18.85 4.10 20.62
N GLY A 163 19.87 4.08 21.48
CA GLY A 163 19.69 4.28 22.93
C GLY A 163 19.45 2.98 23.71
N PHE A 164 19.15 1.86 23.03
CA PHE A 164 19.00 0.55 23.66
C PHE A 164 20.12 -0.40 23.25
N LYS A 165 21.04 -0.69 24.17
CA LYS A 165 22.25 -1.48 23.88
C LYS A 165 21.97 -2.93 23.43
N PRO A 166 21.06 -3.69 24.07
CA PRO A 166 20.79 -5.06 23.64
C PRO A 166 20.10 -5.09 22.27
N ARG A 167 20.44 -6.08 21.44
CA ARG A 167 19.66 -6.39 20.24
C ARG A 167 18.29 -6.93 20.68
N LEU A 168 17.21 -6.43 20.08
CA LEU A 168 15.92 -7.09 20.12
C LEU A 168 15.94 -8.29 19.18
N GLN A 169 15.61 -9.47 19.70
CA GLN A 169 15.63 -10.73 18.97
C GLN A 169 14.27 -11.42 19.08
N ASN A 170 13.93 -12.20 18.06
CA ASN A 170 12.68 -12.95 17.98
C ASN A 170 11.46 -12.06 18.24
N LEU A 171 11.49 -10.85 17.69
CA LEU A 171 10.39 -9.90 17.76
C LEU A 171 9.23 -10.43 16.93
N ASN A 172 8.16 -10.80 17.61
CA ASN A 172 6.89 -11.19 17.03
C ASN A 172 5.82 -10.23 17.49
N GLY A 173 4.81 -10.01 16.67
CA GLY A 173 3.69 -9.13 17.02
C GLY A 173 2.95 -8.64 15.79
N ILE A 174 1.84 -7.96 16.03
CA ILE A 174 1.02 -7.38 14.97
C ILE A 174 0.97 -5.88 15.17
N ILE A 175 1.39 -5.14 14.15
CA ILE A 175 1.25 -3.68 14.09
C ILE A 175 0.11 -3.38 13.14
N HIS A 176 -0.89 -2.63 13.60
CA HIS A 176 -1.89 -2.01 12.74
C HIS A 176 -1.59 -0.53 12.61
N TYR A 177 -1.54 -0.04 11.38
CA TYR A 177 -1.38 1.37 11.05
C TYR A 177 -2.60 1.84 10.26
N HIS A 178 -3.12 3.03 10.59
CA HIS A 178 -4.23 3.64 9.87
C HIS A 178 -3.94 5.12 9.61
N LYS A 179 -3.58 5.45 8.37
CA LYS A 179 -3.60 6.84 7.88
C LYS A 179 -4.99 7.10 7.31
N ARG A 180 -5.76 7.96 7.97
CA ARG A 180 -7.04 8.45 7.46
C ARG A 180 -6.81 9.50 6.39
N SER A 181 -7.69 9.54 5.40
CA SER A 181 -7.76 10.67 4.45
C SER A 181 -8.04 11.97 5.20
N LYS A 182 -7.58 13.11 4.65
CA LYS A 182 -7.84 14.44 5.24
C LYS A 182 -9.33 14.70 5.42
N THR A 183 -10.17 14.34 4.44
CA THR A 183 -11.63 14.45 4.56
C THR A 183 -12.21 13.61 5.70
N GLU A 184 -11.66 12.42 5.97
CA GLU A 184 -12.08 11.63 7.13
C GLU A 184 -11.55 12.19 8.45
N GLN A 185 -10.37 12.81 8.46
CA GLN A 185 -9.84 13.48 9.64
C GLN A 185 -10.65 14.72 10.02
N GLU A 186 -11.09 15.52 9.05
CA GLU A 186 -11.94 16.70 9.25
C GLU A 186 -13.34 16.34 9.78
N LYS A 187 -13.83 15.15 9.44
CA LYS A 187 -15.13 14.62 9.92
C LYS A 187 -15.02 13.88 11.24
N ALA A 188 -13.81 13.50 11.66
CA ALA A 188 -13.63 12.71 12.86
C ALA A 188 -13.78 13.60 14.10
N GLU A 189 -14.72 13.26 14.97
CA GLU A 189 -14.78 13.86 16.31
C GLU A 189 -13.79 13.14 17.23
N GLY A 190 -12.82 13.88 17.75
CA GLY A 190 -11.93 13.43 18.81
C GLY A 190 -10.67 12.67 18.36
N PRO A 191 -9.93 12.10 19.33
CA PRO A 191 -8.63 11.52 19.08
C PRO A 191 -8.74 10.25 18.24
N PHE A 192 -7.81 10.04 17.31
CA PHE A 192 -7.79 8.85 16.46
C PHE A 192 -6.50 8.06 16.62
N THR A 193 -6.65 6.73 16.67
CA THR A 193 -5.52 5.82 16.80
C THR A 193 -4.80 5.68 15.46
N LEU A 194 -3.58 6.18 15.40
CA LEU A 194 -2.72 6.08 14.22
C LEU A 194 -2.09 4.69 14.11
N LEU A 195 -1.68 4.15 15.25
CA LEU A 195 -0.94 2.89 15.32
C LEU A 195 -1.36 2.09 16.55
N THR A 196 -1.53 0.79 16.39
CA THR A 196 -1.60 -0.15 17.51
C THR A 196 -0.58 -1.24 17.32
N TYR A 197 0.03 -1.71 18.40
CA TYR A 197 0.81 -2.93 18.42
C TYR A 197 0.17 -3.90 19.40
N LYS A 198 0.07 -5.16 19.02
CA LYS A 198 -0.58 -6.22 19.80
C LYS A 198 0.32 -7.43 19.90
N MET A 199 0.27 -8.06 21.07
CA MET A 199 0.94 -9.34 21.35
C MET A 199 2.43 -9.29 20.98
N ALA A 200 3.07 -8.14 21.23
CA ALA A 200 4.47 -7.98 20.94
C ALA A 200 5.29 -8.79 21.95
N SER A 201 6.18 -9.64 21.45
CA SER A 201 7.11 -10.44 22.26
C SER A 201 8.50 -10.36 21.67
N ALA A 202 9.52 -10.28 22.51
CA ALA A 202 10.92 -10.24 22.09
C ALA A 202 11.86 -10.66 23.22
N ARG A 203 13.09 -11.02 22.84
CA ARG A 203 14.20 -11.28 23.75
C ARG A 203 15.24 -10.17 23.63
N PHE A 204 15.86 -9.82 24.75
CA PHE A 204 16.93 -8.82 24.80
C PHE A 204 17.90 -9.12 25.95
N GLY A 205 19.17 -9.35 25.62
CA GLY A 205 20.16 -9.77 26.62
C GLY A 205 19.72 -11.05 27.35
N LYS A 206 19.53 -10.97 28.66
CA LYS A 206 19.03 -12.08 29.50
C LYS A 206 17.54 -11.95 29.85
N SER A 207 16.85 -10.99 29.24
CA SER A 207 15.47 -10.64 29.55
C SER A 207 14.57 -10.85 28.34
N SER A 208 13.25 -10.83 28.60
CA SER A 208 12.24 -10.92 27.56
C SER A 208 11.04 -10.05 27.88
N LEU A 209 10.36 -9.58 26.84
CA LEU A 209 9.02 -8.99 26.91
C LEU A 209 8.02 -9.94 26.28
N GLN A 210 6.82 -10.02 26.85
CA GLN A 210 5.74 -10.88 26.38
C GLN A 210 4.41 -10.11 26.43
N ASP A 211 3.54 -10.41 25.48
CA ASP A 211 2.16 -9.90 25.38
C ASP A 211 2.01 -8.38 25.47
N LEU A 212 3.04 -7.63 25.04
CA LEU A 212 3.02 -6.19 25.06
C LEU A 212 2.01 -5.66 24.04
N THR A 213 1.08 -4.83 24.51
CA THR A 213 0.03 -4.22 23.69
C THR A 213 -0.07 -2.74 24.00
N GLY A 214 -0.25 -1.92 22.98
CA GLY A 214 -0.37 -0.47 23.14
C GLY A 214 -0.82 0.22 21.86
N ALA A 215 -0.98 1.54 21.97
CA ALA A 215 -1.51 2.37 20.90
C ALA A 215 -0.84 3.74 20.90
N VAL A 216 -0.70 4.33 19.71
CA VAL A 216 -0.34 5.72 19.50
C VAL A 216 -1.57 6.42 18.93
N THR A 217 -2.02 7.44 19.64
CA THR A 217 -3.23 8.19 19.32
C THR A 217 -2.88 9.64 19.07
N LEU A 218 -3.39 10.19 17.97
CA LEU A 218 -3.29 11.62 17.70
C LEU A 218 -4.47 12.33 18.35
N VAL A 219 -4.16 13.33 19.16
CA VAL A 219 -5.15 14.23 19.77
C VAL A 219 -5.18 15.47 18.88
N GLN A 220 -6.33 15.75 18.25
CA GLN A 220 -6.51 17.00 17.52
C GLN A 220 -6.49 18.15 18.55
N GLY A 221 -5.64 19.15 18.31
CA GLY A 221 -5.52 20.36 19.12
C GLY A 221 -6.39 21.49 18.60
#